data_AF-A0A935WDL1-F1
#
_entry.id   AF-A0A935WDL1-F1
#
_cell.length_a   1.000
_cell.length_b   1.000
_cell.length_c   1.000
_cell.angle_alpha   90.00
_cell.angle_beta   90.00
_cell.angle_gamma   90.00
#
_symmetry.space_group_name_H-M   'P 1'
#
loop_
_entity.id
_entity.type
_entity.pdbx_description
1 polymer ?
#
loop_
_entity_poly.entity_id
_entity_poly.type
_entity_poly.pdbx_seq_one_letter_code
_entity_poly.pdbx_strand_id
1 'polypeptide(L)'
;MDPFDLIRYAARFLLIFGTLVAVALWATGITTDALLVVGALWSLYGLTHAILDNLLDPALAFAERAVHSVGLGRHRVGYSQIEALVARDEFTAAAAEYAARAAEGDAEAQARRAALLAGPLGVAQKARIELEEFRERHTLSRRDDIRIGLALIRVYEHHLDDPGHAMREIRRLLDRYPTARAVRHLDKTLAALKRDRFSPPS
;
A
#
# COMPACT_ATOMS: atom_id res chain seq x y z
N MET A 1 10.72 19.51 8.05
CA MET A 1 9.33 19.96 8.19
C MET A 1 8.83 20.16 6.77
N ASP A 2 7.95 19.28 6.30
CA ASP A 2 7.58 19.26 4.89
C ASP A 2 6.67 20.44 4.55
N PRO A 3 6.82 21.06 3.36
CA PRO A 3 6.07 22.25 2.98
C PRO A 3 4.55 22.00 2.92
N PHE A 4 4.15 20.75 2.68
CA PHE A 4 2.74 20.34 2.71
C PHE A 4 2.13 20.32 4.11
N ASP A 5 2.92 20.00 5.14
CA ASP A 5 2.45 20.05 6.52
C ASP A 5 2.19 21.49 6.95
N LEU A 6 3.04 22.43 6.55
CA LEU A 6 2.90 23.85 6.87
C LEU A 6 1.59 24.43 6.29
N ILE A 7 1.26 24.09 5.05
CA ILE A 7 0.01 24.51 4.39
C ILE A 7 -1.21 23.93 5.11
N ARG A 8 -1.14 22.66 5.53
CA ARG A 8 -2.24 22.00 6.25
C ARG A 8 -2.46 22.61 7.64
N TYR A 9 -1.38 22.93 8.37
CA TYR A 9 -1.48 23.62 9.66
C TYR A 9 -2.01 25.04 9.52
N ALA A 10 -1.54 25.79 8.51
CA ALA A 10 -2.01 27.15 8.24
C ALA A 10 -3.51 27.17 7.89
N ALA A 11 -3.98 26.23 7.06
CA ALA A 11 -5.39 26.11 6.71
C ALA A 11 -6.27 25.77 7.93
N ARG A 12 -5.84 24.82 8.77
CA ARG A 12 -6.55 24.48 10.02
C ARG A 12 -6.62 25.65 10.98
N PHE A 13 -5.51 26.37 11.15
CA PHE A 13 -5.44 27.54 12.01
C PHE A 13 -6.39 28.65 11.52
N LEU A 14 -6.40 28.94 10.22
CA LEU A 14 -7.24 29.98 9.63
C LEU A 14 -8.74 29.68 9.78
N LEU A 15 -9.13 28.41 9.69
CA LEU A 15 -10.50 27.94 9.93
C LEU A 15 -10.93 28.08 11.38
N ILE A 16 -10.10 27.65 12.32
CA ILE A 16 -10.39 27.79 13.76
C ILE A 16 -10.50 29.28 14.13
N PHE A 17 -9.58 30.09 13.62
CA PHE A 17 -9.59 31.54 13.84
C PHE A 17 -10.84 32.20 13.24
N GLY A 18 -11.21 31.86 12.00
CA GLY A 18 -12.45 32.36 11.39
C GLY A 18 -13.71 31.96 12.15
N THR A 19 -13.72 30.76 12.72
CA THR A 19 -14.82 30.26 13.56
C THR A 19 -14.93 31.08 14.85
N LEU A 20 -13.81 31.36 15.52
CA LEU A 20 -13.78 32.19 16.73
C LEU A 20 -14.24 33.63 16.48
N VAL A 21 -13.79 34.23 15.37
CA VAL A 21 -14.19 35.59 14.97
C VAL A 21 -15.70 35.64 14.70
N ALA A 22 -16.27 34.64 14.03
CA ALA A 22 -17.70 34.62 13.75
C ALA A 22 -18.55 34.38 15.00
N VAL A 23 -18.11 33.55 15.93
CA VAL A 23 -18.78 33.37 17.23
C VAL A 23 -18.78 34.67 18.02
N ALA A 24 -17.67 35.42 18.00
CA ALA A 24 -17.58 36.74 18.63
C ALA A 24 -18.48 37.79 17.95
N LEU A 25 -18.56 37.79 16.62
CA LEU A 25 -19.46 38.67 15.84
C LEU A 25 -20.94 38.33 16.04
N TRP A 26 -21.27 37.05 16.22
CA TRP A 26 -22.62 36.64 16.59
C TRP A 26 -22.97 37.05 18.03
N ALA A 27 -22.07 36.84 18.98
CA ALA A 27 -22.29 37.19 20.38
C ALA A 27 -22.46 38.70 20.62
N THR A 28 -21.92 39.54 19.72
CA THR A 28 -22.09 41.00 19.75
C THR A 28 -23.37 41.48 19.06
N GLY A 29 -24.15 40.58 18.43
CA GLY A 29 -25.47 40.88 17.86
C GLY A 29 -25.45 41.70 16.56
N ILE A 30 -24.28 41.86 15.93
CA ILE A 30 -24.10 42.75 14.78
C ILE A 30 -24.67 42.14 13.48
N THR A 31 -24.69 40.81 13.35
CA THR A 31 -25.27 40.11 12.20
C THR A 31 -25.76 38.72 12.60
N THR A 32 -27.07 38.48 12.58
CA THR A 32 -27.68 37.17 12.91
C THR A 32 -27.30 36.07 11.91
N ASP A 33 -26.97 36.46 10.68
CA ASP A 33 -26.62 35.54 9.58
C ASP A 33 -25.17 35.03 9.63
N ALA A 34 -24.31 35.56 10.52
CA ALA A 34 -22.90 35.19 10.59
C ALA A 34 -22.68 33.71 10.95
N LEU A 35 -23.55 33.14 11.78
CA LEU A 35 -23.49 31.70 12.12
C LEU A 35 -23.88 30.80 10.95
N LEU A 36 -24.79 31.25 10.07
CA LEU A 36 -25.16 30.49 8.88
C LEU A 36 -24.02 30.43 7.87
N VAL A 37 -23.30 31.55 7.70
CA VAL A 37 -22.11 31.59 6.84
C VAL A 37 -21.01 30.67 7.37
N VAL A 38 -20.77 30.66 8.68
CA VAL A 38 -19.75 29.78 9.28
C VAL A 38 -20.17 28.32 9.32
N GLY A 39 -21.45 28.04 9.57
CA GLY A 39 -22.00 26.69 9.43
C GLY A 39 -21.86 26.16 8.01
N ALA A 40 -22.20 26.98 7.00
CA ALA A 40 -22.02 26.63 5.59
C ALA A 40 -20.54 26.42 5.24
N LEU A 41 -19.64 27.25 5.76
CA LEU A 41 -18.20 27.09 5.57
C LEU A 41 -17.67 25.81 6.22
N TRP A 42 -18.18 25.46 7.41
CA TRP A 42 -17.85 24.21 8.10
C TRP A 42 -18.41 22.98 7.40
N SER A 43 -19.63 23.05 6.87
CA SER A 43 -20.20 21.98 6.06
C SER A 43 -19.43 21.79 4.76
N LEU A 44 -19.03 22.89 4.10
CA LEU A 44 -18.20 22.82 2.90
C LEU A 44 -16.81 22.26 3.22
N TYR A 45 -16.19 22.71 4.32
CA TYR A 45 -14.90 22.19 4.79
C TYR A 45 -14.98 20.71 5.15
N GLY A 46 -15.99 20.32 5.94
CA GLY A 46 -16.26 18.95 6.33
C GLY A 46 -16.59 18.06 5.13
N LEU A 47 -17.28 18.57 4.11
CA LEU A 47 -17.54 17.87 2.86
C LEU A 47 -16.24 17.71 2.05
N THR A 48 -15.41 18.75 1.92
CA THR A 48 -14.10 18.60 1.29
C THR A 48 -13.19 17.64 2.05
N HIS A 49 -13.19 17.63 3.39
CA HIS A 49 -12.43 16.66 4.17
C HIS A 49 -13.02 15.26 4.11
N ALA A 50 -14.34 15.10 4.12
CA ALA A 50 -14.98 13.80 3.94
C ALA A 50 -14.73 13.24 2.53
N ILE A 51 -14.74 14.08 1.49
CA ILE A 51 -14.37 13.68 0.13
C ILE A 51 -12.87 13.41 0.05
N LEU A 52 -12.02 14.23 0.69
CA LEU A 52 -10.59 13.96 0.73
C LEU A 52 -10.30 12.66 1.48
N ASP A 53 -10.91 12.38 2.63
CA ASP A 53 -10.63 11.17 3.41
C ASP A 53 -11.31 9.92 2.79
N ASN A 54 -12.58 9.98 2.38
CA ASN A 54 -13.27 8.84 1.75
C ASN A 54 -12.90 8.61 0.28
N LEU A 55 -12.37 9.60 -0.44
CA LEU A 55 -11.97 9.44 -1.85
C LEU A 55 -10.45 9.31 -1.96
N LEU A 56 -9.64 9.96 -1.11
CA LEU A 56 -8.19 9.75 -1.11
C LEU A 56 -7.80 8.44 -0.45
N ASP A 57 -8.47 7.89 0.56
CA ASP A 57 -8.07 6.57 1.07
C ASP A 57 -8.22 5.45 0.01
N PRO A 58 -9.33 5.34 -0.74
CA PRO A 58 -9.40 4.40 -1.85
C PRO A 58 -8.56 4.83 -3.05
N ALA A 59 -8.40 6.13 -3.36
CA ALA A 59 -7.56 6.57 -4.48
C ALA A 59 -6.06 6.51 -4.19
N LEU A 60 -5.62 6.63 -2.93
CA LEU A 60 -4.26 6.38 -2.45
C LEU A 60 -4.03 4.89 -2.30
N ALA A 61 -5.01 4.08 -1.87
CA ALA A 61 -4.91 2.63 -1.94
C ALA A 61 -4.89 2.13 -3.40
N PHE A 62 -5.60 2.80 -4.31
CA PHE A 62 -5.59 2.53 -5.75
C PHE A 62 -4.32 3.07 -6.39
N ALA A 63 -3.80 4.22 -5.97
CA ALA A 63 -2.53 4.78 -6.45
C ALA A 63 -1.34 4.04 -5.86
N GLU A 64 -1.39 3.52 -4.64
CA GLU A 64 -0.39 2.59 -4.09
C GLU A 64 -0.50 1.24 -4.76
N ARG A 65 -1.72 0.71 -5.04
CA ARG A 65 -1.88 -0.49 -5.88
C ARG A 65 -1.42 -0.26 -7.31
N ALA A 66 -1.68 0.92 -7.88
CA ALA A 66 -1.30 1.29 -9.23
C ALA A 66 0.20 1.61 -9.31
N VAL A 67 0.83 2.16 -8.28
CA VAL A 67 2.28 2.42 -8.22
C VAL A 67 3.03 1.14 -7.83
N HIS A 68 2.41 0.21 -7.09
CA HIS A 68 2.92 -1.15 -6.89
C HIS A 68 2.71 -2.05 -8.12
N SER A 69 1.66 -1.83 -8.93
CA SER A 69 1.45 -2.54 -10.21
C SER A 69 2.20 -1.89 -11.37
N VAL A 70 2.46 -0.58 -11.28
CA VAL A 70 3.20 0.26 -12.24
C VAL A 70 4.50 0.77 -11.60
N GLY A 71 5.18 -0.10 -10.85
CA GLY A 71 6.62 -0.01 -10.66
C GLY A 71 7.37 -0.33 -11.97
N LEU A 72 6.92 0.24 -13.09
CA LEU A 72 7.46 0.12 -14.43
C LEU A 72 8.66 1.06 -14.60
N GLY A 73 9.73 0.74 -13.86
CA GLY A 73 11.06 1.30 -14.05
C GLY A 73 11.97 0.40 -14.88
N ARG A 74 11.47 -0.11 -16.02
CA ARG A 74 12.16 -0.52 -17.26
C ARG A 74 11.23 -1.43 -18.04
N HIS A 75 10.87 -1.02 -19.26
CA HIS A 75 10.34 -1.90 -20.29
C HIS A 75 11.26 -3.13 -20.43
N ARG A 76 10.86 -4.27 -19.84
CA ARG A 76 11.34 -5.59 -20.22
C ARG A 76 10.30 -6.11 -21.21
N VAL A 77 10.75 -6.28 -22.45
CA VAL A 77 10.00 -6.64 -23.67
C VAL A 77 9.13 -7.91 -23.56
N GLY A 78 9.07 -8.59 -22.40
CA GLY A 78 8.38 -9.87 -22.25
C GLY A 78 6.91 -9.83 -21.80
N TYR A 79 6.47 -8.92 -20.92
CA TYR A 79 5.17 -9.12 -20.21
C TYR A 79 3.96 -8.41 -20.80
N SER A 80 4.11 -7.64 -21.88
CA SER A 80 3.04 -6.78 -22.42
C SER A 80 1.74 -7.51 -22.72
N GLN A 81 1.81 -8.73 -23.27
CA GLN A 81 0.62 -9.55 -23.55
C GLN A 81 -0.06 -10.03 -22.28
N ILE A 82 0.72 -10.43 -21.26
CA ILE A 82 0.18 -10.90 -19.98
C ILE A 82 -0.43 -9.72 -19.20
N GLU A 83 0.19 -8.54 -19.25
CA GLU A 83 -0.34 -7.32 -18.65
C GLU A 83 -1.64 -6.86 -19.33
N ALA A 84 -1.79 -7.08 -20.64
CA ALA A 84 -3.06 -6.82 -21.33
C ALA A 84 -4.20 -7.72 -20.83
N LEU A 85 -3.92 -8.98 -20.46
CA LEU A 85 -4.91 -9.86 -19.83
C LEU A 85 -5.31 -9.34 -18.44
N VAL A 86 -4.34 -8.91 -17.63
CA VAL A 86 -4.61 -8.30 -16.32
C VAL A 86 -5.46 -7.03 -16.45
N ALA A 87 -5.19 -6.20 -17.47
CA ALA A 87 -5.94 -4.98 -17.72
C ALA A 87 -7.39 -5.22 -18.18
N ARG A 88 -7.71 -6.43 -18.66
CA ARG A 88 -9.05 -6.88 -19.05
C ARG A 88 -9.76 -7.68 -17.96
N ASP A 89 -9.20 -7.69 -16.74
CA ASP A 89 -9.66 -8.51 -15.62
C ASP A 89 -9.65 -10.03 -15.90
N GLU A 90 -8.89 -10.48 -16.90
CA GLU A 90 -8.70 -11.89 -17.24
C GLU A 90 -7.62 -12.53 -16.34
N PHE A 91 -7.81 -12.44 -15.02
CA PHE A 91 -6.79 -12.79 -14.02
C PHE A 91 -6.39 -14.27 -14.04
N THR A 92 -7.32 -15.17 -14.37
CA THR A 92 -7.05 -16.61 -14.47
C THR A 92 -6.14 -16.92 -15.66
N ALA A 93 -6.40 -16.32 -16.82
CA ALA A 93 -5.56 -16.45 -18.00
C ALA A 93 -4.18 -15.83 -17.77
N ALA A 94 -4.14 -14.62 -17.20
CA ALA A 94 -2.87 -13.98 -16.84
C ALA A 94 -2.05 -14.82 -15.85
N ALA A 95 -2.69 -15.42 -14.84
CA ALA A 95 -2.02 -16.28 -13.88
C ALA A 95 -1.48 -17.57 -14.51
N ALA A 96 -2.14 -18.11 -15.54
CA ALA A 96 -1.65 -19.26 -16.30
C ALA A 96 -0.39 -18.90 -17.13
N GLU A 97 -0.41 -17.76 -17.82
CA GLU A 97 0.74 -17.27 -18.59
C GLU A 97 1.96 -16.97 -17.70
N TYR A 98 1.75 -16.34 -16.55
CA TYR A 98 2.83 -16.18 -15.58
C TYR A 98 3.33 -17.53 -15.03
N ALA A 99 2.47 -18.55 -14.94
CA ALA A 99 2.87 -19.88 -14.46
C ALA A 99 3.84 -20.55 -15.43
N ALA A 100 3.58 -20.44 -16.73
CA ALA A 100 4.46 -20.99 -17.77
C ALA A 100 5.88 -20.40 -17.66
N ARG A 101 5.98 -19.08 -17.47
CA ARG A 101 7.29 -18.42 -17.27
C ARG A 101 7.94 -18.74 -15.93
N ALA A 102 7.16 -18.82 -14.87
CA ALA A 102 7.67 -19.22 -13.57
C ALA A 102 8.25 -20.64 -13.64
N ALA A 103 7.68 -21.56 -14.42
CA ALA A 103 8.25 -22.90 -14.60
C ALA A 103 9.67 -22.87 -15.22
N GLU A 104 10.00 -21.84 -15.99
CA GLU A 104 11.34 -21.60 -16.55
C GLU A 104 12.31 -20.93 -15.56
N GLY A 105 11.89 -20.70 -14.31
CA GLY A 105 12.69 -20.06 -13.27
C GLY A 105 12.58 -18.54 -13.24
N ASP A 106 11.60 -17.94 -13.92
CA ASP A 106 11.36 -16.50 -13.88
C ASP A 106 10.71 -16.07 -12.56
N ALA A 107 11.53 -15.62 -11.62
CA ALA A 107 11.09 -15.15 -10.31
C ALA A 107 10.20 -13.91 -10.36
N GLU A 108 10.30 -13.08 -11.41
CA GLU A 108 9.42 -11.94 -11.60
C GLU A 108 8.02 -12.39 -12.03
N ALA A 109 7.93 -13.34 -12.96
CA ALA A 109 6.67 -13.96 -13.31
C ALA A 109 6.01 -14.64 -12.09
N GLN A 110 6.78 -15.37 -11.29
CA GLN A 110 6.24 -16.02 -10.10
C GLN A 110 5.71 -15.03 -9.07
N ALA A 111 6.43 -13.93 -8.80
CA ALA A 111 5.97 -12.91 -7.87
C ALA A 111 4.69 -12.20 -8.36
N ARG A 112 4.57 -11.93 -9.66
CA ARG A 112 3.36 -11.33 -10.26
C ARG A 112 2.17 -12.29 -10.22
N ARG A 113 2.41 -13.57 -10.50
CA ARG A 113 1.39 -14.62 -10.37
C ARG A 113 0.86 -14.74 -8.95
N ALA A 114 1.76 -14.74 -7.96
CA ALA A 114 1.37 -14.78 -6.56
C ALA A 114 0.49 -13.58 -6.16
N ALA A 115 0.77 -12.40 -6.70
CA ALA A 115 -0.09 -11.22 -6.49
C ALA A 115 -1.50 -11.41 -7.08
N LEU A 116 -1.63 -12.02 -8.26
CA LEU A 116 -2.95 -12.35 -8.83
C LEU A 116 -3.69 -13.39 -7.99
N LEU A 117 -2.98 -14.42 -7.54
CA LEU A 117 -3.53 -15.50 -6.74
C LEU A 117 -4.01 -15.00 -5.38
N ALA A 118 -3.23 -14.19 -4.69
CA ALA A 118 -3.57 -13.67 -3.37
C ALA A 118 -4.57 -12.52 -3.41
N GLY A 119 -4.52 -11.69 -4.46
CA GLY A 119 -5.42 -10.56 -4.65
C GLY A 119 -6.73 -10.98 -5.34
N PRO A 120 -6.90 -10.68 -6.64
CA PRO A 120 -8.18 -10.82 -7.32
C PRO A 120 -8.74 -12.25 -7.36
N LEU A 121 -7.89 -13.28 -7.33
CA LEU A 121 -8.34 -14.67 -7.35
C LEU A 121 -8.66 -15.23 -5.96
N GLY A 122 -8.32 -14.53 -4.88
CA GLY A 122 -8.70 -14.89 -3.50
C GLY A 122 -8.12 -16.21 -2.98
N VAL A 123 -7.09 -16.78 -3.62
CA VAL A 123 -6.45 -18.05 -3.27
C VAL A 123 -5.06 -17.84 -2.66
N ALA A 124 -5.00 -16.98 -1.64
CA ALA A 124 -3.75 -16.57 -0.99
C ALA A 124 -2.89 -17.72 -0.44
N GLN A 125 -3.52 -18.79 0.08
CA GLN A 125 -2.77 -19.96 0.53
C GLN A 125 -2.03 -20.67 -0.60
N LYS A 126 -2.64 -20.74 -1.78
CA LYS A 126 -1.98 -21.28 -2.97
C LYS A 126 -0.81 -20.41 -3.39
N ALA A 127 -0.97 -19.09 -3.35
CA ALA A 127 0.11 -18.14 -3.64
C ALA A 127 1.33 -18.35 -2.72
N ARG A 128 1.09 -18.54 -1.41
CA ARG A 128 2.14 -18.84 -0.43
C ARG A 128 2.88 -20.13 -0.79
N ILE A 129 2.14 -21.24 -0.96
CA ILE A 129 2.71 -22.56 -1.23
C ILE A 129 3.59 -22.50 -2.48
N GLU A 130 3.09 -21.90 -3.56
CA GLU A 130 3.82 -21.86 -4.83
C GLU A 130 5.05 -20.94 -4.77
N LEU A 131 5.04 -19.89 -3.94
CA LEU A 131 6.24 -19.06 -3.70
C LEU A 131 7.30 -19.83 -2.91
N GLU A 132 6.89 -20.59 -1.88
CA GLU A 132 7.77 -21.45 -1.09
C GLU A 132 8.39 -22.54 -1.99
N GLU A 133 7.57 -23.27 -2.74
CA GLU A 133 8.02 -24.29 -3.68
C GLU A 133 8.95 -23.73 -4.76
N PHE A 134 8.65 -22.55 -5.30
CA PHE A 134 9.51 -21.92 -6.31
C PHE A 134 10.91 -21.63 -5.76
N ARG A 135 10.99 -21.16 -4.50
CA ARG A 135 12.27 -20.92 -3.82
C ARG A 135 13.04 -22.22 -3.55
N GLU A 136 12.35 -23.33 -3.30
CA GLU A 136 12.97 -24.63 -3.08
C GLU A 136 13.44 -25.29 -4.38
N ARG A 137 12.68 -25.14 -5.46
CA ARG A 137 12.97 -25.77 -6.75
C ARG A 137 14.05 -25.04 -7.56
N HIS A 138 14.21 -23.73 -7.38
CA HIS A 138 15.12 -22.93 -8.18
C HIS A 138 16.28 -22.37 -7.36
N THR A 139 17.49 -22.40 -7.92
CA THR A 139 18.63 -21.67 -7.35
C THR A 139 18.47 -20.19 -7.65
N LEU A 140 17.98 -19.42 -6.66
CA LEU A 140 17.67 -18.01 -6.86
C LEU A 140 18.93 -17.13 -6.76
N SER A 141 19.04 -16.16 -7.67
CA SER A 141 19.96 -15.05 -7.49
C SER A 141 19.57 -14.24 -6.24
N ARG A 142 20.51 -13.48 -5.67
CA ARG A 142 20.20 -12.55 -4.55
C ARG A 142 19.01 -11.66 -4.84
N ARG A 143 18.91 -11.13 -6.06
CA ARG A 143 17.82 -10.24 -6.46
C ARG A 143 16.48 -10.97 -6.48
N ASP A 144 16.49 -12.22 -6.92
CA ASP A 144 15.29 -13.03 -7.05
C ASP A 144 14.82 -13.57 -5.70
N ASP A 145 15.73 -14.01 -4.81
CA ASP A 145 15.36 -14.41 -3.44
C ASP A 145 14.73 -13.24 -2.66
N ILE A 146 15.28 -12.03 -2.80
CA ILE A 146 14.67 -10.82 -2.21
C ILE A 146 13.28 -10.58 -2.81
N ARG A 147 13.12 -10.72 -4.12
CA ARG A 147 11.83 -10.50 -4.79
C ARG A 147 10.78 -11.50 -4.30
N ILE A 148 11.12 -12.78 -4.23
CA ILE A 148 10.23 -13.83 -3.74
C ILE A 148 9.91 -13.62 -2.26
N GLY A 149 10.92 -13.27 -1.43
CA GLY A 149 10.69 -12.96 -0.02
C GLY A 149 9.75 -11.77 0.20
N LEU A 150 9.88 -10.70 -0.59
CA LEU A 150 8.95 -9.57 -0.56
C LEU A 150 7.54 -9.93 -1.04
N ALA A 151 7.41 -10.91 -1.94
CA ALA A 151 6.09 -11.43 -2.32
C ALA A 151 5.48 -12.25 -1.18
N LEU A 152 6.26 -13.10 -0.51
CA LEU A 152 5.82 -13.87 0.66
C LEU A 152 5.36 -12.96 1.80
N ILE A 153 6.14 -11.92 2.13
CA ILE A 153 5.78 -10.94 3.17
C ILE A 153 4.40 -10.34 2.89
N ARG A 154 4.15 -9.90 1.64
CA ARG A 154 2.85 -9.34 1.24
C ARG A 154 1.71 -10.35 1.36
N VAL A 155 1.94 -11.62 0.98
CA VAL A 155 0.92 -12.67 1.12
C VAL A 155 0.59 -12.93 2.58
N TYR A 156 1.60 -13.09 3.45
CA TYR A 156 1.40 -13.30 4.87
C TYR A 156 0.69 -12.13 5.55
N GLU A 157 1.16 -10.91 5.29
CA GLU A 157 0.68 -9.71 5.97
C GLU A 157 -0.72 -9.29 5.52
N HIS A 158 -0.95 -9.23 4.20
CA HIS A 158 -2.17 -8.61 3.67
C HIS A 158 -3.27 -9.61 3.29
N HIS A 159 -2.92 -10.87 3.06
CA HIS A 159 -3.87 -11.85 2.52
C HIS A 159 -4.12 -13.06 3.42
N LEU A 160 -3.21 -13.35 4.36
CA LEU A 160 -3.35 -14.44 5.33
C LEU A 160 -3.51 -13.96 6.78
N ASP A 161 -3.37 -12.65 7.04
CA ASP A 161 -3.35 -12.05 8.38
C ASP A 161 -2.39 -12.79 9.35
N ASP A 162 -1.22 -13.17 8.83
CA ASP A 162 -0.18 -13.88 9.57
C ASP A 162 1.08 -13.01 9.70
N PRO A 163 1.03 -11.98 10.57
CA PRO A 163 2.17 -11.07 10.76
C PRO A 163 3.40 -11.78 11.33
N GLY A 164 3.21 -12.91 12.04
CA GLY A 164 4.32 -13.69 12.59
C GLY A 164 5.21 -14.31 11.50
N HIS A 165 4.60 -14.89 10.46
CA HIS A 165 5.35 -15.40 9.30
C HIS A 165 5.97 -14.27 8.47
N ALA A 166 5.24 -13.16 8.29
CA ALA A 166 5.78 -11.97 7.60
C ALA A 166 7.07 -11.46 8.29
N MET A 167 7.05 -11.33 9.62
CA MET A 167 8.22 -10.90 10.40
C MET A 167 9.40 -11.87 10.28
N ARG A 168 9.14 -13.18 10.32
CA ARG A 168 10.21 -14.19 10.12
C ARG A 168 10.85 -14.06 8.75
N GLU A 169 10.05 -13.83 7.70
CA GLU A 169 10.56 -13.66 6.35
C GLU A 169 11.34 -12.35 6.19
N ILE A 170 10.90 -11.25 6.80
CA ILE A 170 11.69 -10.00 6.85
C ILE A 170 13.04 -10.24 7.53
N ARG A 171 13.04 -10.91 8.68
CA ARG A 171 14.27 -11.22 9.42
C ARG A 171 15.22 -12.11 8.61
N ARG A 172 14.69 -13.13 7.92
CA ARG A 172 15.47 -13.98 6.99
C ARG A 172 16.19 -13.12 5.95
N LEU A 173 15.51 -12.15 5.35
CA LEU A 173 16.09 -11.28 4.33
C LEU A 173 17.15 -10.33 4.91
N LEU A 174 16.93 -9.79 6.11
CA LEU A 174 17.89 -8.93 6.81
C LEU A 174 19.16 -9.70 7.18
N ASP A 175 19.00 -10.90 7.77
CA ASP A 175 20.12 -11.75 8.18
C ASP A 175 20.93 -12.24 6.98
N ARG A 176 20.26 -12.60 5.88
CA ARG A 176 20.90 -13.12 4.66
C ARG A 176 21.52 -12.01 3.79
N TYR A 177 20.92 -10.82 3.76
CA TYR A 177 21.34 -9.72 2.87
C TYR A 177 21.48 -8.37 3.61
N PRO A 178 22.38 -8.27 4.60
CA PRO A 178 22.48 -7.11 5.50
C PRO A 178 22.88 -5.81 4.80
N THR A 179 23.46 -5.88 3.61
CA THR A 179 23.89 -4.71 2.81
C THR A 179 22.94 -4.36 1.67
N ALA A 180 21.80 -5.06 1.53
CA ALA A 180 20.89 -4.78 0.42
C ALA A 180 20.31 -3.37 0.56
N ARG A 181 20.14 -2.67 -0.56
CA ARG A 181 19.52 -1.34 -0.58
C ARG A 181 18.13 -1.31 0.08
N ALA A 182 17.44 -2.45 0.08
CA ALA A 182 16.12 -2.64 0.69
C ALA A 182 16.14 -2.75 2.23
N VAL A 183 17.31 -2.91 2.87
CA VAL A 183 17.43 -3.16 4.32
C VAL A 183 16.75 -2.07 5.15
N ARG A 184 17.02 -0.79 4.87
CA ARG A 184 16.38 0.31 5.61
C ARG A 184 14.85 0.30 5.52
N HIS A 185 14.31 -0.17 4.39
CA HIS A 185 12.87 -0.28 4.21
C HIS A 185 12.32 -1.49 4.99
N LEU A 186 12.98 -2.64 4.88
CA LEU A 186 12.64 -3.86 5.64
C LEU A 186 12.69 -3.63 7.16
N ASP A 187 13.68 -2.90 7.68
CA ASP A 187 13.78 -2.55 9.09
C ASP A 187 12.59 -1.70 9.55
N LYS A 188 12.19 -0.71 8.74
CA LYS A 188 11.02 0.12 9.02
C LYS A 188 9.73 -0.71 9.01
N THR A 189 9.57 -1.57 8.02
CA THR A 189 8.41 -2.48 7.92
C THR A 189 8.34 -3.42 9.13
N LEU A 190 9.47 -4.01 9.55
CA LEU A 190 9.54 -4.85 10.75
C LEU A 190 9.17 -4.08 12.02
N ALA A 191 9.67 -2.86 12.17
CA ALA A 191 9.37 -2.01 13.31
C ALA A 191 7.89 -1.56 13.34
N ALA A 192 7.29 -1.30 12.18
CA ALA A 192 5.86 -1.00 12.06
C ALA A 192 5.01 -2.22 12.45
N LEU A 193 5.26 -3.39 11.83
CA LEU A 193 4.57 -4.64 12.16
C LEU A 193 4.61 -4.99 13.65
N LYS A 194 5.76 -4.79 14.30
CA LYS A 194 5.91 -5.02 15.74
C LYS A 194 5.09 -4.04 16.59
N ARG A 195 5.02 -2.77 16.20
CA ARG A 195 4.23 -1.76 16.92
C ARG A 195 2.74 -2.05 16.79
N ASP A 196 2.28 -2.27 15.56
CA ASP A 196 0.86 -2.33 15.26
C ASP A 196 0.18 -3.61 15.77
N ARG A 197 0.93 -4.73 15.83
CA ARG A 197 0.35 -6.05 16.17
C ARG A 197 0.79 -6.63 17.51
N PHE A 198 1.86 -6.11 18.12
CA PHE A 198 2.47 -6.73 19.30
C PHE A 198 2.87 -5.76 20.42
N SER A 199 2.56 -4.46 20.30
CA SER A 199 2.71 -3.54 21.42
C SER A 199 1.38 -3.43 22.20
N PRO A 200 1.38 -3.52 23.54
CA PRO A 200 0.16 -3.39 24.33
C PRO A 200 -0.42 -1.97 24.20
N PRO A 201 -1.75 -1.79 24.28
CA PRO A 201 -2.34 -0.46 24.37
C PRO A 201 -1.84 0.20 25.66
N SER A 202 -1.12 1.31 25.50
CA SER A 202 -0.67 2.19 26.58
C SER A 202 -1.85 2.97 27.17
#